data_AF-A0A2D9J0Y2-F1
#
_entry.id   AF-A0A2D9J0Y2-F1
#
_cell.length_a   1.000
_cell.length_b   1.000
_cell.length_c   1.000
_cell.angle_alpha   90.00
_cell.angle_beta   90.00
_cell.angle_gamma   90.00
#
_symmetry.space_group_name_H-M   'P 1'
#
loop_
_entity.id
_entity.type
_entity.pdbx_description
1 polymer ?
#
loop_
_entity_poly.entity_id
_entity_poly.type
_entity_poly.pdbx_seq_one_letter_code
_entity_poly.pdbx_strand_id
1 'polypeptide(L)'
;QVVLSPALGEVDIQVTPRNATIQVNGDDRGKGSQTLSLPGVEQVITIRAPGYASVERRVTPRAGLKQRISVALLTEEEARKAAIKPEITSSVGQTLVLIDPQVSPVNEFTMGAPRRDAGRGANEVERPVRLTRAFYMATTEVTNAQFRQFTQNHESGQAGGKSLNREHQPAVQLSWQQAASFCNWLSAREGLPLFYSERDGIITGFDSASIGYRLPTEAEWAFATRVQGEDIWRFAWGEAWPPEDGSANLADASSALVTGRILNGYTDNVVVSAEVGKFPPNPRGLYDMGGNVAEWVNDVYRIPVPNEAIEEDPLGDPQGDNYTIRGASWSLSRLRELRLTYRDYGERGRDDVGFRVAKYAE
;
A
#
# COMPACT_ATOMS: atom_id res chain seq x y z
N GLN A 1 18.38 -61.06 -18.19
CA GLN A 1 17.52 -60.05 -17.55
C GLN A 1 18.26 -59.52 -16.33
N VAL A 2 18.65 -58.24 -16.33
CA VAL A 2 19.22 -57.60 -15.13
C VAL A 2 18.04 -57.15 -14.28
N VAL A 3 17.87 -57.74 -13.10
CA VAL A 3 16.89 -57.29 -12.11
C VAL A 3 17.54 -56.16 -11.33
N LEU A 4 17.11 -54.92 -11.59
CA LEU A 4 17.56 -53.76 -10.83
C LEU A 4 16.67 -53.59 -9.61
N SER A 5 17.28 -53.56 -8.42
CA SER A 5 16.58 -53.25 -7.17
C SER A 5 16.63 -51.73 -6.93
N PRO A 6 15.50 -51.07 -6.64
CA PRO A 6 15.50 -49.65 -6.33
C PRO A 6 16.33 -49.38 -5.07
N ALA A 7 17.26 -48.43 -5.13
CA ALA A 7 17.96 -47.95 -3.95
C ALA A 7 16.98 -47.12 -3.11
N LEU A 8 16.63 -47.62 -1.93
CA LEU A 8 15.71 -46.96 -1.00
C LEU A 8 16.49 -46.17 0.05
N GLY A 9 16.03 -44.96 0.36
CA GLY A 9 16.48 -44.16 1.49
C GLY A 9 15.38 -44.04 2.55
N GLU A 10 15.77 -43.98 3.83
CA GLU A 10 14.82 -43.77 4.93
C GLU A 10 14.56 -42.27 5.13
N VAL A 11 13.27 -41.89 5.18
CA VAL A 11 12.82 -40.53 5.49
C VAL A 11 11.95 -40.56 6.74
N ASP A 12 12.46 -40.00 7.84
CA ASP A 12 11.76 -39.79 9.11
C ASP A 12 10.95 -38.50 9.05
N ILE A 13 9.64 -38.63 8.87
CA ILE A 13 8.72 -37.50 8.75
C ILE A 13 8.05 -37.27 10.11
N GLN A 14 8.31 -36.12 10.71
CA GLN A 14 7.71 -35.70 11.97
C GLN A 14 6.73 -34.58 11.71
N VAL A 15 5.46 -34.76 12.11
CA VAL A 15 4.39 -33.80 11.84
C VAL A 15 3.64 -33.39 13.11
N THR A 16 3.32 -32.10 13.20
CA THR A 16 2.39 -31.52 14.17
C THR A 16 1.35 -30.72 13.36
N PRO A 17 0.04 -30.88 13.61
CA PRO A 17 -0.60 -31.74 14.60
C PRO A 17 -0.49 -33.24 14.24
N ARG A 18 -0.63 -34.11 15.25
CA ARG A 18 -0.44 -35.57 15.10
C ARG A 18 -1.43 -36.24 14.14
N ASN A 19 -2.55 -35.58 13.83
CA ASN A 19 -3.56 -36.08 12.90
C ASN A 19 -3.31 -35.64 11.44
N ALA A 20 -2.22 -34.94 11.15
CA ALA A 20 -1.87 -34.54 9.79
C ALA A 20 -1.65 -35.76 8.88
N THR A 21 -2.20 -35.70 7.67
CA THR A 21 -2.08 -36.72 6.62
C THR A 21 -0.83 -36.43 5.78
N ILE A 22 -0.09 -37.47 5.44
CA ILE A 22 1.14 -37.40 4.64
C ILE A 22 0.86 -38.05 3.29
N GLN A 23 1.09 -37.32 2.20
CA GLN A 23 1.08 -37.85 0.84
C GLN A 23 2.49 -37.78 0.24
N VAL A 24 2.87 -38.79 -0.55
CA VAL A 24 4.13 -38.83 -1.28
C VAL A 24 3.82 -38.96 -2.76
N ASN A 25 4.19 -37.95 -3.56
CA ASN A 25 3.85 -37.83 -4.98
C ASN A 25 2.35 -37.96 -5.27
N GLY A 26 1.51 -37.51 -4.32
CA GLY A 26 0.05 -37.62 -4.39
C GLY A 26 -0.54 -38.88 -3.73
N ASP A 27 0.26 -39.91 -3.48
CA ASP A 27 -0.20 -41.15 -2.84
C ASP A 27 -0.29 -40.99 -1.31
N ASP A 28 -1.42 -41.34 -0.72
CA ASP A 28 -1.63 -41.31 0.73
C ASP A 28 -0.75 -42.35 1.45
N ARG A 29 -0.06 -41.91 2.51
CA ARG A 29 0.81 -42.72 3.39
C ARG A 29 0.29 -42.75 4.83
N GLY A 30 -0.90 -42.24 5.09
CA GLY A 30 -1.53 -42.25 6.41
C GLY A 30 -1.25 -40.99 7.23
N LYS A 31 -1.55 -41.06 8.52
CA LYS A 31 -1.56 -39.91 9.43
C LYS A 31 -0.46 -39.99 10.49
N GLY A 32 0.04 -38.83 10.90
CA GLY A 32 1.00 -38.66 11.98
C GLY A 32 2.44 -38.97 11.57
N SER A 33 3.35 -38.73 12.52
CA SER A 33 4.78 -38.91 12.31
C SER A 33 5.12 -40.38 12.00
N GLN A 34 5.92 -40.61 10.97
CA GLN A 34 6.29 -41.94 10.50
C GLN A 34 7.61 -41.94 9.73
N THR A 35 8.29 -43.08 9.68
CA THR A 35 9.45 -43.28 8.80
C THR A 35 9.03 -44.04 7.55
N LEU A 36 9.37 -43.51 6.37
CA LEU A 36 9.09 -44.11 5.07
C LEU A 36 10.38 -44.52 4.37
N SER A 37 10.39 -45.70 3.75
CA SER A 37 11.46 -46.12 2.83
C SER A 37 11.06 -45.73 1.41
N LEU A 38 11.73 -44.72 0.86
CA LEU A 38 11.37 -44.09 -0.41
C LEU A 38 12.47 -44.28 -1.47
N PRO A 39 12.13 -44.38 -2.77
CA PRO A 39 13.12 -44.47 -3.84
C PRO A 39 14.05 -43.25 -3.87
N GLY A 40 15.31 -43.45 -4.22
CA GLY A 40 16.34 -42.40 -4.31
C GLY A 40 16.19 -41.40 -5.46
N VAL A 41 14.97 -41.11 -5.88
CA VAL A 41 14.61 -40.01 -6.79
C VAL A 41 13.87 -38.93 -6.02
N GLU A 42 13.77 -37.72 -6.57
CA GLU A 42 13.02 -36.63 -5.91
C GLU A 42 11.58 -37.07 -5.60
N GLN A 43 11.20 -36.88 -4.34
CA GLN A 43 9.87 -37.16 -3.78
C GLN A 43 9.25 -35.84 -3.35
N VAL A 44 7.98 -35.65 -3.68
CA VAL A 44 7.16 -34.52 -3.21
C VAL A 44 6.30 -34.99 -2.05
N ILE A 45 6.59 -34.50 -0.86
CA ILE A 45 5.87 -34.83 0.37
C ILE A 45 4.90 -33.70 0.67
N THR A 46 3.60 -34.01 0.65
CA THR A 46 2.53 -33.07 1.00
C THR A 46 1.94 -33.44 2.34
N ILE A 47 1.82 -32.47 3.25
CA ILE A 47 1.32 -32.66 4.62
C ILE A 47 0.11 -31.77 4.81
N ARG A 48 -1.01 -32.34 5.24
CA ARG A 48 -2.31 -31.63 5.35
C ARG A 48 -3.06 -32.01 6.61
N ALA A 49 -3.76 -31.05 7.22
CA ALA A 49 -4.72 -31.31 8.30
C ALA A 49 -5.91 -30.34 8.18
N PRO A 50 -7.14 -30.73 8.52
CA PRO A 50 -8.29 -29.81 8.52
C PRO A 50 -8.05 -28.60 9.44
N GLY A 51 -8.26 -27.39 8.93
CA GLY A 51 -8.02 -26.13 9.65
C GLY A 51 -6.55 -25.65 9.64
N TYR A 52 -5.68 -26.31 8.88
CA TYR A 52 -4.26 -25.98 8.77
C TYR A 52 -3.85 -25.76 7.32
N ALA A 53 -2.92 -24.83 7.11
CA ALA A 53 -2.33 -24.61 5.79
C ALA A 53 -1.49 -25.81 5.37
N SER A 54 -1.70 -26.31 4.16
CA SER A 54 -0.98 -27.46 3.61
C SER A 54 0.48 -27.10 3.32
N VAL A 55 1.41 -28.02 3.61
CA VAL A 55 2.85 -27.83 3.38
C VAL A 55 3.36 -28.86 2.38
N GLU A 56 4.12 -28.40 1.38
CA GLU A 56 4.86 -29.25 0.45
C GLU A 56 6.37 -29.19 0.75
N ARG A 57 7.04 -30.34 0.68
CA ARG A 57 8.49 -30.50 0.83
C ARG A 57 9.03 -31.44 -0.23
N ARG A 58 10.17 -31.10 -0.83
CA ARG A 58 10.89 -31.96 -1.76
C ARG A 58 12.06 -32.61 -1.05
N VAL A 59 12.23 -33.91 -1.23
CA VAL A 59 13.36 -34.67 -0.69
C VAL A 59 13.85 -35.67 -1.72
N THR A 60 15.16 -35.83 -1.86
CA THR A 60 15.75 -36.95 -2.61
C THR A 60 16.32 -37.94 -1.57
N PRO A 61 15.66 -39.07 -1.31
CA PRO A 61 16.11 -40.10 -0.37
C PRO A 61 17.48 -40.66 -0.76
N ARG A 62 18.34 -40.96 0.22
CA ARG A 62 19.68 -41.54 -0.02
C ARG A 62 19.83 -42.85 0.74
N ALA A 63 20.22 -43.91 0.03
CA ALA A 63 20.47 -45.20 0.65
C ALA A 63 21.58 -45.10 1.72
N GLY A 64 21.35 -45.72 2.88
CA GLY A 64 22.28 -45.68 4.01
C GLY A 64 22.32 -44.37 4.80
N LEU A 65 21.56 -43.34 4.40
CA LEU A 65 21.47 -42.08 5.12
C LEU A 65 20.00 -41.76 5.48
N LYS A 66 19.67 -41.86 6.76
CA LYS A 66 18.36 -41.45 7.28
C LYS A 66 18.21 -39.94 7.20
N GLN A 67 17.21 -39.47 6.46
CA GLN A 67 16.88 -38.05 6.33
C GLN A 67 15.66 -37.72 7.20
N ARG A 68 15.69 -36.60 7.92
CA ARG A 68 14.55 -36.15 8.75
C ARG A 68 13.87 -34.94 8.14
N ILE A 69 12.54 -34.95 8.15
CA ILE A 69 11.68 -33.83 7.77
C ILE A 69 10.76 -33.55 8.95
N SER A 70 10.90 -32.38 9.56
CA SER A 70 10.03 -31.93 10.65
C SER A 70 9.15 -30.79 10.18
N VAL A 71 7.83 -30.94 10.32
CA VAL A 71 6.82 -29.96 9.88
C VAL A 71 5.79 -29.74 10.98
N ALA A 72 5.76 -28.53 11.51
CA ALA A 72 4.60 -28.04 12.26
C ALA A 72 3.72 -27.28 11.27
N LEU A 73 2.54 -27.82 10.96
CA LEU A 73 1.53 -27.09 10.21
C LEU A 73 1.05 -25.93 11.07
N LEU A 74 0.99 -24.76 10.46
CA LEU A 74 0.33 -23.60 11.02
C LEU A 74 -1.18 -23.73 10.76
N THR A 75 -1.98 -23.26 11.70
CA THR A 75 -3.41 -23.03 11.40
C THR A 75 -3.52 -22.11 10.19
N GLU A 76 -4.64 -22.16 9.48
CA GLU A 76 -4.83 -21.25 8.34
C GLU A 76 -4.69 -19.78 8.74
N GLU A 77 -5.09 -19.40 9.95
CA GLU A 77 -4.91 -18.05 10.49
C GLU A 77 -3.44 -17.72 10.76
N GLU A 78 -2.69 -18.59 11.46
CA GLU A 78 -1.27 -18.39 11.71
C GLU A 78 -0.46 -18.35 10.42
N ALA A 79 -0.83 -19.18 9.43
CA ALA A 79 -0.20 -19.19 8.12
C ALA A 79 -0.47 -17.87 7.36
N ARG A 80 -1.70 -17.33 7.45
CA ARG A 80 -2.04 -16.01 6.88
C ARG A 80 -1.21 -14.91 7.54
N LYS A 81 -1.17 -14.85 8.87
CA LYS A 81 -0.36 -13.86 9.61
C LYS A 81 1.14 -13.99 9.31
N ALA A 82 1.66 -15.22 9.23
CA ALA A 82 3.06 -15.48 8.89
C ALA A 82 3.40 -15.11 7.43
N ALA A 83 2.41 -15.04 6.54
CA ALA A 83 2.60 -14.62 5.15
C ALA A 83 2.65 -13.09 4.99
N ILE A 84 2.16 -12.32 5.96
CA ILE A 84 2.24 -10.86 5.97
C ILE A 84 3.70 -10.45 6.15
N LYS A 85 4.27 -9.83 5.11
CA LYS A 85 5.63 -9.30 5.12
C LYS A 85 5.63 -7.81 5.50
N PRO A 86 6.68 -7.28 6.14
CA PRO A 86 6.78 -5.83 6.38
C PRO A 86 6.78 -5.01 5.09
N GLU A 87 7.24 -5.61 3.98
CA GLU A 87 7.34 -4.97 2.68
C GLU A 87 7.00 -5.98 1.58
N ILE A 88 6.32 -5.51 0.53
CA ILE A 88 6.03 -6.26 -0.70
C ILE A 88 6.37 -5.40 -1.92
N THR A 89 6.56 -6.06 -3.06
CA THR A 89 6.77 -5.39 -4.35
C THR A 89 5.68 -5.81 -5.32
N SER A 90 4.98 -4.85 -5.92
CA SER A 90 3.97 -5.12 -6.94
C SER A 90 4.60 -5.54 -8.26
N SER A 91 3.79 -6.09 -9.16
CA SER A 91 4.16 -6.52 -10.51
C SER A 91 4.58 -5.37 -11.44
N VAL A 92 4.34 -4.11 -11.04
CA VAL A 92 4.84 -2.90 -11.72
C VAL A 92 6.11 -2.33 -11.07
N GLY A 93 6.64 -2.99 -10.03
CA GLY A 93 7.87 -2.60 -9.34
C GLY A 93 7.68 -1.54 -8.27
N GLN A 94 6.45 -1.31 -7.76
CA GLN A 94 6.24 -0.45 -6.60
C GLN A 94 6.54 -1.21 -5.32
N THR A 95 7.28 -0.60 -4.42
CA THR A 95 7.42 -1.06 -3.04
C THR A 95 6.23 -0.59 -2.22
N LEU A 96 5.59 -1.51 -1.48
CA LEU A 96 4.56 -1.19 -0.51
C LEU A 96 5.00 -1.66 0.88
N VAL A 97 4.81 -0.80 1.87
CA VAL A 97 5.12 -1.09 3.29
C VAL A 97 3.85 -1.42 4.04
N LEU A 98 3.94 -2.37 4.97
CA LEU A 98 2.86 -2.74 5.87
C LEU A 98 2.63 -1.62 6.89
N ILE A 99 1.39 -1.19 7.00
CA ILE A 99 0.91 -0.30 8.05
C ILE A 99 -0.12 -1.10 8.83
N ASP A 100 0.21 -1.38 10.09
CA ASP A 100 -0.69 -2.01 11.04
C ASP A 100 -1.12 -0.98 12.08
N PRO A 101 -2.35 -0.44 11.99
CA PRO A 101 -2.84 0.51 12.97
C PRO A 101 -3.01 -0.09 14.37
N GLN A 102 -3.24 -1.40 14.50
CA GLN A 102 -3.52 -2.03 15.79
C GLN A 102 -2.31 -2.07 16.73
N VAL A 103 -1.08 -2.04 16.17
CA VAL A 103 0.15 -1.96 16.97
C VAL A 103 0.55 -0.51 17.30
N SER A 104 -0.17 0.48 16.77
CA SER A 104 0.08 1.89 17.09
C SER A 104 -0.49 2.24 18.46
N PRO A 105 0.24 3.00 19.29
CA PRO A 105 -0.28 3.50 20.56
C PRO A 105 -1.41 4.52 20.37
N VAL A 106 -1.60 5.06 19.15
CA VAL A 106 -2.61 6.07 18.80
C VAL A 106 -3.49 5.58 17.64
N ASN A 107 -4.01 4.36 17.74
CA ASN A 107 -4.93 3.82 16.72
C ASN A 107 -6.26 4.61 16.65
N GLU A 108 -6.77 5.04 17.81
CA GLU A 108 -7.87 6.01 17.88
C GLU A 108 -7.27 7.41 17.77
N PHE A 109 -7.32 7.99 16.57
CA PHE A 109 -6.74 9.31 16.30
C PHE A 109 -7.79 10.31 15.84
N THR A 110 -7.54 11.59 16.15
CA THR A 110 -8.40 12.68 15.70
C THR A 110 -8.02 13.10 14.28
N MET A 111 -8.90 12.81 13.33
CA MET A 111 -8.80 13.33 11.97
C MET A 111 -9.36 14.75 11.92
N GLY A 112 -8.75 15.63 11.12
CA GLY A 112 -9.09 17.05 11.06
C GLY A 112 -8.13 17.92 11.88
N ALA A 113 -8.48 19.20 12.04
CA ALA A 113 -7.64 20.19 12.69
C ALA A 113 -8.40 20.94 13.80
N PRO A 114 -7.76 21.25 14.95
CA PRO A 114 -8.35 22.05 16.02
C PRO A 114 -8.87 23.40 15.53
N ARG A 115 -10.00 23.87 16.08
CA ARG A 115 -10.62 25.15 15.67
C ARG A 115 -9.68 26.36 15.66
N ARG A 116 -8.64 26.34 16.50
CA ARG A 116 -7.64 27.43 16.63
C ARG A 116 -6.32 27.14 15.89
N ASP A 117 -6.22 26.04 15.16
CA ASP A 117 -5.04 25.72 14.36
C ASP A 117 -4.89 26.75 13.23
N ALA A 118 -3.71 27.37 13.15
CA ALA A 118 -3.45 28.36 12.12
C ALA A 118 -3.53 27.71 10.73
N GLY A 119 -4.18 28.42 9.80
CA GLY A 119 -4.38 27.92 8.44
C GLY A 119 -5.53 26.92 8.28
N ARG A 120 -6.23 26.53 9.35
CA ARG A 120 -7.37 25.59 9.27
C ARG A 120 -8.45 26.03 8.27
N GLY A 121 -8.81 25.12 7.37
CA GLY A 121 -10.00 25.21 6.51
C GLY A 121 -11.30 24.83 7.23
N ALA A 122 -12.43 25.35 6.74
CA ALA A 122 -13.75 25.02 7.27
C ALA A 122 -14.11 23.52 7.09
N ASN A 123 -13.52 22.86 6.10
CA ASN A 123 -13.70 21.45 5.75
C ASN A 123 -12.82 20.48 6.57
N GLU A 124 -12.00 20.97 7.50
CA GLU A 124 -11.11 20.19 8.37
C GLU A 124 -11.74 20.00 9.75
N VAL A 125 -12.94 19.45 9.77
CA VAL A 125 -13.71 19.19 11.00
C VAL A 125 -13.07 18.04 11.77
N GLU A 126 -12.91 18.21 13.09
CA GLU A 126 -12.38 17.17 13.96
C GLU A 126 -13.40 16.05 14.15
N ARG A 127 -12.93 14.81 14.02
CA ARG A 127 -13.70 13.59 14.24
C ARG A 127 -12.78 12.44 14.68
N PRO A 128 -13.22 11.58 15.61
CA PRO A 128 -12.44 10.42 16.02
C PRO A 128 -12.55 9.31 14.97
N VAL A 129 -11.41 8.72 14.62
CA VAL A 129 -11.30 7.62 13.65
C VAL A 129 -10.49 6.48 14.27
N ARG A 130 -10.90 5.25 13.98
CA ARG A 130 -10.16 4.02 14.33
C ARG A 130 -9.98 3.17 13.09
N LEU A 131 -8.74 2.71 12.84
CA LEU A 131 -8.47 1.75 11.77
C LEU A 131 -8.25 0.37 12.39
N THR A 132 -8.94 -0.64 11.88
CA THR A 132 -8.84 -2.00 12.43
C THR A 132 -8.15 -2.97 11.50
N ARG A 133 -7.94 -2.59 10.24
CA ARG A 133 -7.34 -3.48 9.23
C ARG A 133 -5.92 -3.04 8.92
N ALA A 134 -4.99 -3.99 8.96
CA ALA A 134 -3.65 -3.77 8.42
C ALA A 134 -3.73 -3.65 6.89
N PHE A 135 -2.93 -2.74 6.34
CA PHE A 135 -2.90 -2.47 4.90
C PHE A 135 -1.48 -2.18 4.44
N TYR A 136 -1.22 -2.49 3.19
CA TYR A 136 -0.02 -2.08 2.47
C TYR A 136 -0.27 -0.74 1.79
N MET A 137 0.70 0.17 1.82
CA MET A 137 0.68 1.43 1.09
C MET A 137 1.98 1.60 0.31
N ALA A 138 1.88 2.03 -0.95
CA ALA A 138 3.04 2.32 -1.77
C ALA A 138 3.90 3.43 -1.15
N THR A 139 5.21 3.20 -1.13
CA THR A 139 6.18 4.12 -0.51
C THR A 139 6.28 5.44 -1.26
N THR A 140 5.93 5.46 -2.54
CA THR A 140 5.95 6.63 -3.44
C THR A 140 4.64 6.72 -4.22
N GLU A 141 4.37 7.87 -4.83
CA GLU A 141 3.32 8.00 -5.83
C GLU A 141 3.57 7.07 -7.03
N VAL A 142 2.50 6.72 -7.76
CA VAL A 142 2.61 5.97 -9.02
C VAL A 142 3.35 6.83 -10.04
N THR A 143 4.44 6.29 -10.61
CA THR A 143 5.24 7.02 -11.59
C THR A 143 4.64 6.96 -12.99
N ASN A 144 5.07 7.86 -13.88
CA ASN A 144 4.71 7.81 -15.30
C ASN A 144 5.05 6.44 -15.94
N ALA A 145 6.22 5.87 -15.64
CA ALA A 145 6.63 4.56 -16.15
C ALA A 145 5.68 3.43 -15.71
N GLN A 146 5.24 3.48 -14.45
CA GLN A 146 4.30 2.50 -13.90
C GLN A 146 2.91 2.66 -14.51
N PHE A 147 2.40 3.89 -14.58
CA PHE A 147 1.09 4.17 -15.13
C PHE A 147 0.99 3.85 -16.64
N ARG A 148 2.07 4.03 -17.41
CA ARG A 148 2.10 3.66 -18.83
C ARG A 148 2.03 2.15 -19.08
N GLN A 149 2.28 1.31 -18.08
CA GLN A 149 2.01 -0.13 -18.22
C GLN A 149 0.50 -0.42 -18.28
N PHE A 150 -0.34 0.45 -17.71
CA PHE A 150 -1.79 0.40 -17.81
C PHE A 150 -2.30 1.15 -19.04
N THR A 151 -1.87 2.40 -19.23
CA THR A 151 -2.27 3.26 -20.35
C THR A 151 -1.03 3.77 -21.09
N GLN A 152 -0.62 3.06 -22.15
CA GLN A 152 0.65 3.31 -22.86
C GLN A 152 0.82 4.73 -23.40
N ASN A 153 -0.28 5.41 -23.76
CA ASN A 153 -0.26 6.77 -24.31
C ASN A 153 -0.43 7.86 -23.23
N HIS A 154 -0.27 7.53 -21.95
CA HIS A 154 -0.38 8.51 -20.88
C HIS A 154 0.73 9.56 -20.93
N GLU A 155 0.33 10.83 -20.81
CA GLU A 155 1.21 12.00 -20.85
C GLU A 155 0.84 12.98 -19.73
N SER A 156 1.73 13.16 -18.76
CA SER A 156 1.62 14.14 -17.67
C SER A 156 1.90 15.58 -18.11
N GLY A 157 2.41 15.78 -19.33
CA GLY A 157 2.65 17.10 -19.91
C GLY A 157 3.83 17.87 -19.30
N GLN A 158 3.70 19.20 -19.24
CA GLN A 158 4.73 20.11 -18.76
C GLN A 158 4.09 21.34 -18.09
N ALA A 159 4.81 21.95 -17.15
CA ALA A 159 4.46 23.24 -16.55
C ALA A 159 5.65 24.21 -16.68
N GLY A 160 5.39 25.43 -17.19
CA GLY A 160 6.44 26.43 -17.37
C GLY A 160 7.63 25.98 -18.24
N GLY A 161 7.39 25.11 -19.21
CA GLY A 161 8.44 24.52 -20.06
C GLY A 161 9.31 23.46 -19.36
N LYS A 162 8.92 23.00 -18.17
CA LYS A 162 9.55 21.89 -17.45
C LYS A 162 8.66 20.66 -17.52
N SER A 163 9.26 19.52 -17.86
CA SER A 163 8.53 18.25 -17.99
C SER A 163 7.96 17.79 -16.66
N LEU A 164 6.74 17.28 -16.69
CA LEU A 164 6.08 16.50 -15.62
C LEU A 164 6.03 15.00 -16.00
N ASN A 165 6.55 14.64 -17.17
CA ASN A 165 6.26 13.41 -17.87
C ASN A 165 7.44 12.41 -17.93
N ARG A 166 8.51 12.66 -17.15
CA ARG A 166 9.65 11.73 -17.08
C ARG A 166 9.25 10.45 -16.37
N GLU A 167 9.91 9.34 -16.73
CA GLU A 167 9.60 7.98 -16.26
C GLU A 167 9.45 7.84 -14.74
N HIS A 168 10.30 8.53 -13.97
CA HIS A 168 10.32 8.46 -12.50
C HIS A 168 9.65 9.66 -11.81
N GLN A 169 9.09 10.60 -12.55
CA GLN A 169 8.17 11.60 -12.00
C GLN A 169 6.80 10.95 -11.72
N PRO A 170 6.03 11.48 -10.73
CA PRO A 170 4.67 11.01 -10.48
C PRO A 170 3.79 11.22 -11.72
N ALA A 171 2.91 10.26 -11.98
CA ALA A 171 1.87 10.38 -13.00
C ALA A 171 0.82 11.39 -12.53
N VAL A 172 0.57 12.42 -13.35
CA VAL A 172 -0.41 13.49 -13.13
C VAL A 172 -1.27 13.66 -14.38
N GLN A 173 -2.17 14.64 -14.44
CA GLN A 173 -3.12 14.80 -15.57
C GLN A 173 -4.04 13.59 -15.79
N LEU A 174 -4.35 12.88 -14.70
CA LEU A 174 -5.26 11.73 -14.69
C LEU A 174 -6.40 11.94 -13.70
N SER A 175 -7.60 11.52 -14.07
CA SER A 175 -8.79 11.62 -13.21
C SER A 175 -8.75 10.57 -12.10
N TRP A 176 -9.56 10.78 -11.05
CA TRP A 176 -9.76 9.79 -10.01
C TRP A 176 -10.20 8.42 -10.57
N GLN A 177 -11.07 8.44 -11.60
CA GLN A 177 -11.55 7.23 -12.28
C GLN A 177 -10.39 6.44 -12.91
N GLN A 178 -9.45 7.13 -13.57
CA GLN A 178 -8.28 6.49 -14.16
C GLN A 178 -7.34 5.91 -13.09
N ALA A 179 -7.19 6.59 -11.95
CA ALA A 179 -6.43 6.10 -10.81
C ALA A 179 -7.05 4.83 -10.20
N ALA A 180 -8.37 4.82 -10.00
CA ALA A 180 -9.11 3.66 -9.50
C ALA A 180 -9.08 2.47 -10.50
N SER A 181 -9.24 2.71 -11.79
CA SER A 181 -9.11 1.66 -12.82
C SER A 181 -7.68 1.11 -12.91
N PHE A 182 -6.64 1.93 -12.69
CA PHE A 182 -5.26 1.44 -12.55
C PHE A 182 -5.13 0.42 -11.40
N CYS A 183 -5.75 0.71 -10.25
CA CYS A 183 -5.76 -0.21 -9.11
C CYS A 183 -6.45 -1.54 -9.45
N ASN A 184 -7.60 -1.51 -10.12
CA ASN A 184 -8.27 -2.72 -10.58
C ASN A 184 -7.44 -3.50 -11.61
N TRP A 185 -6.81 -2.81 -12.56
CA TRP A 185 -5.92 -3.43 -13.53
C TRP A 185 -4.73 -4.11 -12.86
N LEU A 186 -4.11 -3.46 -11.87
CA LEU A 186 -2.99 -4.03 -11.11
C LEU A 186 -3.44 -5.26 -10.31
N SER A 187 -4.65 -5.22 -9.73
CA SER A 187 -5.27 -6.36 -9.05
C SER A 187 -5.46 -7.54 -9.99
N ALA A 188 -6.07 -7.32 -11.16
CA ALA A 188 -6.27 -8.35 -12.17
C ALA A 188 -4.95 -8.96 -12.66
N ARG A 189 -3.92 -8.13 -12.86
CA ARG A 189 -2.58 -8.56 -13.27
C ARG A 189 -1.92 -9.50 -12.25
N GLU A 190 -2.23 -9.33 -10.97
CA GLU A 190 -1.71 -10.15 -9.87
C GLU A 190 -2.67 -11.27 -9.42
N GLY A 191 -3.80 -11.43 -10.10
CA GLY A 191 -4.80 -12.45 -9.75
C GLY A 191 -5.53 -12.18 -8.44
N LEU A 192 -5.60 -10.91 -8.01
CA LEU A 192 -6.33 -10.47 -6.82
C LEU A 192 -7.80 -10.13 -7.17
N PRO A 193 -8.73 -10.26 -6.21
CA PRO A 193 -10.08 -9.73 -6.39
C PRO A 193 -10.03 -8.23 -6.66
N LEU A 194 -10.94 -7.73 -7.49
CA LEU A 194 -11.06 -6.30 -7.78
C LEU A 194 -11.64 -5.58 -6.55
N PHE A 195 -11.15 -4.38 -6.26
CA PHE A 195 -11.74 -3.57 -5.19
C PHE A 195 -12.91 -2.75 -5.72
N TYR A 196 -12.77 -2.15 -6.88
CA TYR A 196 -13.81 -1.30 -7.46
C TYR A 196 -14.75 -2.08 -8.39
N SER A 197 -16.03 -1.74 -8.35
CA SER A 197 -17.00 -2.13 -9.38
C SER A 197 -17.04 -1.06 -10.48
N GLU A 198 -16.90 -1.48 -11.72
CA GLU A 198 -16.87 -0.58 -12.88
C GLU A 198 -17.98 -0.92 -13.88
N ARG A 199 -18.65 0.10 -14.41
CA ARG A 199 -19.67 -0.01 -15.47
C ARG A 199 -19.46 1.10 -16.49
N ASP A 200 -19.37 0.73 -17.76
CA ASP A 200 -19.20 1.67 -18.89
C ASP A 200 -18.01 2.65 -18.71
N GLY A 201 -16.91 2.17 -18.12
CA GLY A 201 -15.71 2.98 -17.87
C GLY A 201 -15.78 3.89 -16.64
N ILE A 202 -16.82 3.76 -15.82
CA ILE A 202 -17.05 4.55 -14.61
C ILE A 202 -17.13 3.63 -13.40
N ILE A 203 -16.44 4.00 -12.33
CA ILE A 203 -16.51 3.34 -11.04
C ILE A 203 -17.85 3.66 -10.38
N THR A 204 -18.60 2.63 -10.03
CA THR A 204 -19.96 2.74 -9.46
C THR A 204 -20.05 2.25 -8.02
N GLY A 205 -18.95 1.76 -7.45
CA GLY A 205 -18.89 1.28 -6.08
C GLY A 205 -17.62 0.48 -5.80
N PHE A 206 -17.57 -0.17 -4.65
CA PHE A 206 -16.45 -1.00 -4.23
C PHE A 206 -16.89 -2.17 -3.35
N ASP A 207 -16.07 -3.21 -3.29
CA ASP A 207 -16.18 -4.33 -2.36
C ASP A 207 -15.22 -4.11 -1.20
N SER A 208 -15.77 -3.77 -0.02
CA SER A 208 -14.97 -3.52 1.18
C SER A 208 -14.23 -4.76 1.68
N ALA A 209 -14.64 -5.98 1.30
CA ALA A 209 -13.97 -7.22 1.68
C ALA A 209 -12.77 -7.54 0.77
N SER A 210 -12.63 -6.87 -0.37
CA SER A 210 -11.58 -7.16 -1.35
C SER A 210 -10.19 -6.77 -0.84
N ILE A 211 -9.23 -7.68 -1.03
CA ILE A 211 -7.80 -7.45 -0.79
C ILE A 211 -7.07 -6.93 -2.04
N GLY A 212 -7.82 -6.51 -3.06
CA GLY A 212 -7.28 -5.87 -4.27
C GLY A 212 -6.60 -4.54 -3.98
N TYR A 213 -5.82 -4.08 -4.95
CA TYR A 213 -5.32 -2.71 -4.95
C TYR A 213 -6.47 -1.72 -5.08
N ARG A 214 -6.27 -0.58 -4.42
CA ARG A 214 -7.18 0.56 -4.38
C ARG A 214 -6.42 1.84 -4.08
N LEU A 215 -7.10 2.97 -4.12
CA LEU A 215 -6.60 4.18 -3.49
C LEU A 215 -6.68 4.02 -1.96
N PRO A 216 -5.74 4.61 -1.18
CA PRO A 216 -5.90 4.68 0.26
C PRO A 216 -7.16 5.45 0.61
N THR A 217 -7.81 5.14 1.72
CA THR A 217 -8.87 6.02 2.23
C THR A 217 -8.26 7.32 2.76
N GLU A 218 -9.06 8.36 2.88
CA GLU A 218 -8.64 9.63 3.46
C GLU A 218 -8.11 9.43 4.89
N ALA A 219 -8.74 8.52 5.63
CA ALA A 219 -8.34 8.14 6.98
C ALA A 219 -7.02 7.36 7.00
N GLU A 220 -6.83 6.39 6.12
CA GLU A 220 -5.57 5.64 5.99
C GLU A 220 -4.42 6.55 5.59
N TRP A 221 -4.64 7.44 4.63
CA TRP A 221 -3.65 8.44 4.22
C TRP A 221 -3.27 9.33 5.40
N ALA A 222 -4.27 9.85 6.12
CA ALA A 222 -4.04 10.70 7.30
C ALA A 222 -3.32 9.95 8.44
N PHE A 223 -3.68 8.70 8.71
CA PHE A 223 -3.01 7.86 9.71
C PHE A 223 -1.54 7.63 9.34
N ALA A 224 -1.31 7.19 8.12
CA ALA A 224 0.00 6.83 7.59
C ALA A 224 1.00 8.00 7.60
N THR A 225 0.51 9.24 7.48
CA THR A 225 1.35 10.44 7.49
C THR A 225 1.40 11.18 8.83
N ARG A 226 0.31 11.24 9.59
CA ARG A 226 0.23 12.07 10.81
C ARG A 226 0.63 11.33 12.07
N VAL A 227 0.18 10.10 12.24
CA VAL A 227 0.41 9.35 13.48
C VAL A 227 1.85 8.85 13.46
N GLN A 228 2.76 9.33 14.29
CA GLN A 228 4.16 8.90 14.33
C GLN A 228 4.54 8.52 15.76
N GLY A 229 4.47 7.22 16.07
CA GLY A 229 4.55 6.78 17.46
C GLY A 229 3.38 7.34 18.27
N GLU A 230 3.69 8.13 19.30
CA GLU A 230 2.70 8.83 20.13
C GLU A 230 2.34 10.23 19.59
N ASP A 231 3.07 10.73 18.59
CA ASP A 231 2.90 12.08 18.06
C ASP A 231 1.87 12.13 16.92
N ILE A 232 1.18 13.27 16.81
CA ILE A 232 0.32 13.60 15.67
C ILE A 232 0.94 14.79 14.95
N TRP A 233 1.61 14.53 13.83
CA TRP A 233 2.30 15.55 13.06
C TRP A 233 1.33 16.48 12.33
N ARG A 234 1.68 17.76 12.33
CA ARG A 234 0.99 18.82 11.59
C ARG A 234 1.45 18.95 10.14
N PHE A 235 2.74 18.81 9.88
CA PHE A 235 3.36 18.81 8.55
C PHE A 235 4.08 17.49 8.29
N ALA A 236 4.41 17.18 7.03
CA ALA A 236 5.13 15.93 6.71
C ALA A 236 6.55 15.85 7.30
N TRP A 237 7.09 16.98 7.75
CA TRP A 237 8.38 17.14 8.42
C TRP A 237 8.24 17.45 9.92
N GLY A 238 7.07 17.16 10.53
CA GLY A 238 6.79 17.44 11.94
C GLY A 238 6.07 18.78 12.16
N GLU A 239 6.60 19.62 13.06
CA GLU A 239 5.92 20.86 13.52
C GLU A 239 6.56 22.16 13.01
N ALA A 240 7.76 22.09 12.43
CA ALA A 240 8.53 23.27 12.05
C ALA A 240 7.84 24.11 10.96
N TRP A 241 7.87 25.43 11.12
CA TRP A 241 7.40 26.39 10.13
C TRP A 241 8.29 27.64 10.05
N PRO A 242 8.88 27.98 8.87
CA PRO A 242 8.89 27.17 7.64
C PRO A 242 9.66 25.84 7.81
N PRO A 243 9.51 24.87 6.88
CA PRO A 243 10.37 23.69 6.81
C PRO A 243 11.85 24.03 6.64
N GLU A 244 12.72 23.09 6.98
CA GLU A 244 14.14 23.13 6.57
C GLU A 244 14.28 22.90 5.07
N ASP A 245 15.23 23.56 4.43
CA ASP A 245 15.48 23.42 2.99
C ASP A 245 15.60 21.96 2.54
N GLY A 246 14.93 21.62 1.44
CA GLY A 246 14.91 20.26 0.91
C GLY A 246 14.14 19.24 1.75
N SER A 247 13.20 19.67 2.61
CA SER A 247 12.30 18.76 3.34
C SER A 247 11.19 18.19 2.46
N ALA A 248 10.76 18.90 1.41
CA ALA A 248 9.69 18.48 0.50
C ALA A 248 9.79 19.20 -0.86
N ASN A 249 9.05 18.78 -1.87
CA ASN A 249 8.94 19.57 -3.11
C ASN A 249 7.74 20.53 -3.03
N LEU A 250 8.01 21.83 -2.93
CA LEU A 250 7.04 22.90 -2.66
C LEU A 250 7.26 24.09 -3.60
N ALA A 251 6.30 25.01 -3.65
CA ALA A 251 6.52 26.26 -4.40
C ALA A 251 7.51 27.17 -3.66
N ASP A 252 8.71 27.34 -4.24
CA ASP A 252 9.82 28.13 -3.72
C ASP A 252 10.32 29.18 -4.74
N ALA A 253 11.42 29.85 -4.43
CA ALA A 253 12.00 30.86 -5.33
C ALA A 253 12.41 30.32 -6.71
N SER A 254 12.79 29.03 -6.81
CA SER A 254 13.16 28.38 -8.06
C SER A 254 11.96 28.13 -8.98
N SER A 255 10.76 27.95 -8.42
CA SER A 255 9.51 27.72 -9.17
C SER A 255 8.65 28.98 -9.35
N ALA A 256 9.06 30.13 -8.82
CA ALA A 256 8.28 31.38 -8.81
C ALA A 256 7.71 31.82 -10.17
N LEU A 257 8.47 31.65 -11.26
CA LEU A 257 8.02 31.99 -12.62
C LEU A 257 6.96 31.03 -13.18
N VAL A 258 6.86 29.83 -12.61
CA VAL A 258 5.90 28.79 -13.00
C VAL A 258 4.66 28.84 -12.11
N THR A 259 4.84 28.96 -10.80
CA THR A 259 3.75 28.86 -9.80
C THR A 259 3.13 30.20 -9.44
N GLY A 260 3.83 31.31 -9.71
CA GLY A 260 3.42 32.67 -9.36
C GLY A 260 3.40 32.93 -7.84
N ARG A 261 3.98 32.05 -7.03
CA ARG A 261 4.00 32.11 -5.56
C ARG A 261 5.24 31.43 -5.01
N ILE A 262 5.64 31.79 -3.79
CA ILE A 262 6.81 31.21 -3.12
C ILE A 262 6.54 31.02 -1.63
N LEU A 263 7.22 30.06 -1.01
CA LEU A 263 7.40 29.97 0.43
C LEU A 263 8.69 30.74 0.79
N ASN A 264 8.55 31.84 1.52
CA ASN A 264 9.71 32.63 1.95
C ASN A 264 10.53 31.87 2.99
N GLY A 265 11.86 31.87 2.82
CA GLY A 265 12.78 31.20 3.74
C GLY A 265 12.86 29.68 3.55
N TYR A 266 12.53 29.20 2.35
CA TYR A 266 12.60 27.80 1.95
C TYR A 266 13.11 27.65 0.52
N THR A 267 13.91 26.60 0.26
CA THR A 267 14.29 26.16 -1.09
C THR A 267 14.46 24.64 -1.17
N ASP A 268 14.01 24.04 -2.27
CA ASP A 268 14.26 22.64 -2.65
C ASP A 268 15.00 22.50 -4.00
N ASN A 269 15.11 23.60 -4.75
CA ASN A 269 15.77 23.68 -6.06
C ASN A 269 15.09 22.83 -7.14
N VAL A 270 13.77 22.62 -7.04
CA VAL A 270 12.94 21.88 -7.99
C VAL A 270 11.81 22.79 -8.49
N VAL A 271 11.71 22.92 -9.82
CA VAL A 271 10.75 23.87 -10.43
C VAL A 271 9.33 23.30 -10.53
N VAL A 272 9.19 21.99 -10.68
CA VAL A 272 7.91 21.26 -10.87
C VAL A 272 7.99 19.92 -10.13
N SER A 273 7.18 18.90 -10.45
CA SER A 273 7.33 17.58 -9.83
C SER A 273 8.76 17.03 -9.93
N ALA A 274 9.23 16.41 -8.86
CA ALA A 274 10.51 15.73 -8.79
C ALA A 274 10.35 14.26 -9.16
N GLU A 275 11.47 13.55 -9.30
CA GLU A 275 11.44 12.09 -9.24
C GLU A 275 10.95 11.67 -7.86
N VAL A 276 10.09 10.65 -7.81
CA VAL A 276 9.54 10.15 -6.55
C VAL A 276 10.64 9.64 -5.63
N GLY A 277 10.49 9.85 -4.32
CA GLY A 277 11.47 9.44 -3.33
C GLY A 277 12.72 10.32 -3.23
N LYS A 278 12.73 11.50 -3.87
CA LYS A 278 13.87 12.43 -3.82
C LYS A 278 14.07 13.06 -2.43
N PHE A 279 12.99 13.29 -1.70
CA PHE A 279 12.98 13.96 -0.40
C PHE A 279 12.95 12.94 0.75
N PRO A 280 13.30 13.31 1.99
CA PRO A 280 13.30 12.37 3.10
C PRO A 280 11.92 11.71 3.32
N PRO A 281 11.86 10.41 3.63
CA PRO A 281 10.60 9.75 3.97
C PRO A 281 10.17 10.09 5.41
N ASN A 282 8.89 9.84 5.71
CA ASN A 282 8.43 9.78 7.09
C ASN A 282 8.96 8.49 7.79
N PRO A 283 8.79 8.34 9.12
CA PRO A 283 9.26 7.17 9.88
C PRO A 283 8.73 5.81 9.41
N ARG A 284 7.67 5.76 8.59
CA ARG A 284 7.16 4.51 7.97
C ARG A 284 7.80 4.18 6.62
N GLY A 285 8.72 5.02 6.13
CA GLY A 285 9.31 4.87 4.80
C GLY A 285 8.41 5.37 3.66
N LEU A 286 7.41 6.22 3.95
CA LEU A 286 6.60 6.87 2.93
C LEU A 286 7.22 8.21 2.53
N TYR A 287 7.47 8.36 1.23
CA TYR A 287 8.08 9.54 0.63
C TYR A 287 7.00 10.51 0.13
N ASP A 288 7.40 11.78 0.01
CA ASP A 288 6.64 12.84 -0.69
C ASP A 288 5.27 13.18 -0.08
N MET A 289 4.93 12.68 1.11
CA MET A 289 3.61 12.89 1.76
C MET A 289 3.24 14.36 2.04
N GLY A 290 4.21 15.28 1.96
CA GLY A 290 4.03 16.72 2.21
C GLY A 290 4.32 17.62 1.01
N GLY A 291 4.43 17.08 -0.20
CA GLY A 291 4.77 17.87 -1.38
C GLY A 291 4.80 17.01 -2.64
N ASN A 292 5.54 17.45 -3.64
CA ASN A 292 5.63 16.80 -4.95
C ASN A 292 4.30 16.86 -5.69
N VAL A 293 3.40 15.89 -5.53
CA VAL A 293 2.04 16.00 -6.05
C VAL A 293 1.03 15.68 -4.96
N ALA A 294 -0.09 16.39 -4.98
CA ALA A 294 -1.21 16.00 -4.14
C ALA A 294 -1.80 14.69 -4.67
N GLU A 295 -2.52 13.96 -3.83
CA GLU A 295 -2.89 12.58 -4.10
C GLU A 295 -4.41 12.38 -4.06
N TRP A 296 -4.94 11.75 -5.11
CA TRP A 296 -6.27 11.15 -5.06
C TRP A 296 -6.33 10.10 -3.95
N VAL A 297 -7.36 10.19 -3.10
CA VAL A 297 -7.73 9.15 -2.14
C VAL A 297 -9.11 8.57 -2.49
N ASN A 298 -9.47 7.44 -1.88
CA ASN A 298 -10.70 6.72 -2.21
C ASN A 298 -11.97 7.56 -2.03
N ASP A 299 -11.99 8.39 -1.00
CA ASP A 299 -13.21 9.03 -0.50
C ASP A 299 -13.79 10.08 -1.45
N VAL A 300 -15.10 9.97 -1.68
CA VAL A 300 -15.93 11.07 -2.19
C VAL A 300 -15.79 12.28 -1.27
N TYR A 301 -15.56 13.45 -1.85
CA TYR A 301 -15.39 14.67 -1.08
C TYR A 301 -16.71 15.13 -0.46
N ARG A 302 -16.68 15.23 0.87
CA ARG A 302 -17.73 15.86 1.67
C ARG A 302 -17.12 16.63 2.83
N ILE A 303 -17.85 17.62 3.33
CA ILE A 303 -17.52 18.28 4.59
C ILE A 303 -18.09 17.41 5.72
N PRO A 304 -17.26 16.83 6.61
CA PRO A 304 -17.75 16.02 7.71
C PRO A 304 -18.61 16.84 8.66
N VAL A 305 -19.64 16.21 9.21
CA VAL A 305 -20.42 16.79 10.31
C VAL A 305 -19.68 16.46 11.61
N PRO A 306 -19.53 17.41 12.56
CA PRO A 306 -18.96 17.11 13.86
C PRO A 306 -19.70 15.94 14.51
N ASN A 307 -18.95 14.92 14.90
CA ASN A 307 -19.48 13.71 15.53
C ASN A 307 -18.51 13.25 16.63
N GLU A 308 -19.06 12.80 17.75
CA GLU A 308 -18.28 12.23 18.87
C GLU A 308 -18.13 10.71 18.74
N ALA A 309 -18.94 10.04 17.92
CA ALA A 309 -18.79 8.60 17.68
C ALA A 309 -17.58 8.30 16.81
N ILE A 310 -16.83 7.27 17.19
CA ILE A 310 -15.66 6.77 16.46
C ILE A 310 -16.11 6.21 15.12
N GLU A 311 -15.54 6.74 14.03
CA GLU A 311 -15.67 6.16 12.69
C GLU A 311 -14.66 5.01 12.55
N GLU A 312 -15.13 3.77 12.40
CA GLU A 312 -14.29 2.59 12.18
C GLU A 312 -14.08 2.34 10.68
N ASP A 313 -12.81 2.21 10.27
CA ASP A 313 -12.39 1.96 8.89
C ASP A 313 -13.21 2.73 7.82
N PRO A 314 -13.34 4.07 7.93
CA PRO A 314 -14.17 4.82 7.01
C PRO A 314 -13.62 4.73 5.58
N LEU A 315 -14.44 4.19 4.68
CA LEU A 315 -14.12 4.03 3.25
C LEU A 315 -14.64 5.18 2.37
N GLY A 316 -15.46 6.07 2.92
CA GLY A 316 -16.18 7.08 2.16
C GLY A 316 -17.41 6.54 1.43
N ASP A 317 -18.07 7.40 0.65
CA ASP A 317 -19.25 7.01 -0.12
C ASP A 317 -18.87 6.27 -1.41
N PRO A 318 -19.68 5.31 -1.89
CA PRO A 318 -19.34 4.47 -3.05
C PRO A 318 -19.33 5.22 -4.38
N GLN A 319 -19.98 6.38 -4.46
CA GLN A 319 -20.08 7.20 -5.67
C GLN A 319 -20.30 8.67 -5.31
N GLY A 320 -19.74 9.58 -6.12
CA GLY A 320 -19.99 11.01 -6.03
C GLY A 320 -19.37 11.78 -7.19
N ASP A 321 -19.66 13.08 -7.25
CA ASP A 321 -19.22 13.94 -8.36
C ASP A 321 -17.79 14.48 -8.16
N ASN A 322 -17.33 14.53 -6.90
CA ASN A 322 -16.00 15.01 -6.54
C ASN A 322 -15.35 14.05 -5.56
N TYR A 323 -14.06 13.85 -5.71
CA TYR A 323 -13.25 12.98 -4.87
C TYR A 323 -12.21 13.80 -4.11
N THR A 324 -11.83 13.29 -2.94
CA THR A 324 -10.94 14.00 -2.03
C THR A 324 -9.50 13.92 -2.55
N ILE A 325 -8.79 15.03 -2.41
CA ILE A 325 -7.36 15.16 -2.69
C ILE A 325 -6.65 15.50 -1.37
N ARG A 326 -5.53 14.83 -1.11
CA ARG A 326 -4.72 14.97 0.11
C ARG A 326 -3.27 15.31 -0.20
N GLY A 327 -2.56 15.84 0.79
CA GLY A 327 -1.19 16.28 0.63
C GLY A 327 -1.06 17.64 -0.05
N ALA A 328 0.18 18.10 -0.15
CA ALA A 328 0.54 19.30 -0.88
C ALA A 328 1.20 18.93 -2.22
N SER A 329 1.56 19.92 -3.03
CA SER A 329 2.23 19.72 -4.30
C SER A 329 3.35 20.74 -4.52
N TRP A 330 4.14 20.51 -5.56
CA TRP A 330 5.18 21.43 -6.07
C TRP A 330 4.63 22.84 -6.37
N SER A 331 3.31 23.00 -6.49
CA SER A 331 2.65 24.26 -6.81
C SER A 331 2.16 25.06 -5.59
N LEU A 332 2.26 24.51 -4.37
CA LEU A 332 1.70 25.06 -3.13
C LEU A 332 2.77 25.59 -2.17
N SER A 333 2.45 26.66 -1.46
CA SER A 333 3.40 27.33 -0.54
C SER A 333 2.79 27.88 0.74
N ARG A 334 1.44 27.89 0.88
CA ARG A 334 0.81 28.55 2.02
C ARG A 334 0.71 27.61 3.21
N LEU A 335 0.87 28.14 4.42
CA LEU A 335 0.73 27.39 5.67
C LEU A 335 -0.52 26.50 5.70
N ARG A 336 -1.67 27.02 5.23
CA ARG A 336 -2.91 26.24 5.13
C ARG A 336 -2.76 24.96 4.30
N GLU A 337 -2.14 25.10 3.13
CA GLU A 337 -2.03 24.10 2.06
C GLU A 337 -1.01 23.00 2.41
N LEU A 338 0.01 23.35 3.20
CA LEU A 338 1.11 22.44 3.53
C LEU A 338 0.86 21.55 4.75
N ARG A 339 -0.22 21.80 5.51
CA ARG A 339 -0.60 20.94 6.65
C ARG A 339 -1.12 19.60 6.15
N LEU A 340 -0.80 18.54 6.88
CA LEU A 340 -1.32 17.18 6.64
C LEU A 340 -2.85 17.08 6.84
N THR A 341 -3.49 18.10 7.40
CA THR A 341 -4.94 18.19 7.52
C THR A 341 -5.60 18.87 6.32
N TYR A 342 -4.85 19.52 5.42
CA TYR A 342 -5.40 20.23 4.26
C TYR A 342 -6.16 19.31 3.31
N ARG A 343 -7.44 19.61 3.08
CA ARG A 343 -8.32 18.85 2.19
C ARG A 343 -8.67 19.69 0.96
N ASP A 344 -8.47 19.10 -0.20
CA ASP A 344 -8.91 19.61 -1.49
C ASP A 344 -9.79 18.57 -2.20
N TYR A 345 -10.33 18.90 -3.37
CA TYR A 345 -11.20 18.00 -4.12
C TYR A 345 -11.19 18.25 -5.62
N GLY A 346 -11.65 17.26 -6.37
CA GLY A 346 -11.91 17.42 -7.78
C GLY A 346 -12.45 16.17 -8.46
N GLU A 347 -12.56 16.28 -9.78
CA GLU A 347 -13.06 15.24 -10.71
C GLU A 347 -11.99 14.87 -11.74
N ARG A 348 -11.36 15.91 -12.31
CA ARG A 348 -10.49 15.84 -13.48
C ARG A 348 -9.03 15.86 -13.07
N GLY A 349 -8.16 15.37 -13.95
CA GLY A 349 -6.72 15.47 -13.78
C GLY A 349 -6.24 16.91 -13.65
N ARG A 350 -5.21 17.09 -12.83
CA ARG A 350 -4.43 18.33 -12.71
C ARG A 350 -2.95 18.01 -12.89
N ASP A 351 -2.14 19.01 -13.22
CA ASP A 351 -0.69 18.90 -13.37
C ASP A 351 0.07 18.71 -12.05
N ASP A 352 -0.63 18.79 -10.92
CA ASP A 352 -0.07 18.67 -9.58
C ASP A 352 -0.82 17.66 -8.71
N VAL A 353 -1.66 16.81 -9.31
CA VAL A 353 -2.41 15.74 -8.64
C VAL A 353 -2.10 14.39 -9.28
N GLY A 354 -1.49 13.51 -8.49
CA GLY A 354 -1.27 12.10 -8.81
C GLY A 354 -2.00 11.20 -7.82
N PHE A 355 -1.41 10.05 -7.52
CA PHE A 355 -1.96 9.10 -6.56
C PHE A 355 -0.92 8.06 -6.15
N ARG A 356 -1.18 7.38 -5.03
CA ARG A 356 -0.48 6.15 -4.64
C ARG A 356 -1.48 5.03 -4.41
N VAL A 357 -1.01 3.78 -4.49
CA VAL A 357 -1.87 2.61 -4.28
C VAL A 357 -1.75 2.08 -2.85
N ALA A 358 -2.83 1.49 -2.38
CA ALA A 358 -2.90 0.71 -1.15
C ALA A 358 -3.65 -0.59 -1.40
N LYS A 359 -3.52 -1.55 -0.49
CA LYS A 359 -4.35 -2.77 -0.45
C LYS A 359 -4.41 -3.30 0.97
N TYR A 360 -5.49 -3.99 1.35
CA TYR A 360 -5.50 -4.66 2.64
C TYR A 360 -4.47 -5.80 2.67
N ALA A 361 -3.89 -6.04 3.85
CA ALA A 361 -3.00 -7.16 4.07
C ALA A 361 -3.78 -8.49 4.14
N GLU A 362 -5.04 -8.43 4.57
CA GLU A 362 -5.99 -9.55 4.67
C GLU A 362 -7.47 -9.15 4.52
#